data_AF-A0A7X6FTE5-F1
#
_entry.id   AF-A0A7X6FTE5-F1
#
_cell.length_a   1.000
_cell.length_b   1.000
_cell.length_c   1.000
_cell.angle_alpha   90.00
_cell.angle_beta   90.00
_cell.angle_gamma   90.00
#
_symmetry.space_group_name_H-M   'P 1'
#
loop_
_entity.id
_entity.type
_entity.pdbx_description
1 polymer ?
#
loop_
_entity_poly.entity_id
_entity_poly.type
_entity_poly.pdbx_seq_one_letter_code
_entity_poly.pdbx_strand_id
1 'polypeptide(L)'
;MSFTLADGETLRNKIGAETHEALEAAEHPVLAIRLLELRSGLGPEPTFDTAHLQALHKHLFQDVFEWAGELRHHPFTFADGTQASMPAMHKIGGKDFAIGNEIDRGLNSLMSDLESRNFLRGLDRETFARKRPTPSPG
;
A
#
# COMPACT_ATOMS: atom_id res chain seq x y z
N MET A 1 19.47 3.87 -4.22
CA MET A 1 19.65 2.96 -3.07
C MET A 1 18.40 2.08 -2.95
N SER A 2 18.39 1.13 -2.02
CA SER A 2 17.28 0.18 -1.84
C SER A 2 16.33 0.61 -0.71
N PHE A 3 15.12 0.05 -0.70
CA PHE A 3 14.23 0.05 0.47
C PHE A 3 14.68 -0.92 1.57
N THR A 4 15.71 -1.72 1.32
CA THR A 4 16.28 -2.69 2.26
C THR A 4 17.57 -2.20 2.92
N LEU A 5 17.89 -2.80 4.07
CA LEU A 5 19.18 -2.73 4.73
C LEU A 5 20.26 -3.42 3.88
N ALA A 6 21.49 -3.43 4.37
CA ALA A 6 22.64 -3.99 3.65
C ALA A 6 22.53 -5.50 3.36
N ASP A 7 21.69 -6.22 4.11
CA ASP A 7 21.40 -7.64 3.90
C ASP A 7 20.58 -7.92 2.62
N GLY A 8 19.94 -6.89 2.07
CA GLY A 8 19.09 -7.01 0.88
C GLY A 8 17.70 -7.59 1.16
N GLU A 9 17.37 -7.92 2.40
CA GLU A 9 16.13 -8.62 2.79
C GLU A 9 15.30 -7.82 3.79
N THR A 10 15.95 -7.23 4.80
CA THR A 10 15.25 -6.48 5.85
C THR A 10 14.90 -5.09 5.34
N LEU A 11 13.61 -4.71 5.39
CA LEU A 11 13.19 -3.36 5.02
C LEU A 11 13.73 -2.33 6.00
N ARG A 12 14.14 -1.17 5.48
CA ARG A 12 14.51 -0.01 6.28
C ARG A 12 13.32 0.45 7.10
N ASN A 13 13.49 0.48 8.42
CA ASN A 13 12.40 0.64 9.37
C ASN A 13 12.78 1.60 10.51
N LYS A 14 11.77 2.22 11.12
CA LYS A 14 11.89 3.19 12.22
C LYS A 14 12.07 2.53 13.59
N ILE A 15 11.78 1.24 13.69
CA ILE A 15 11.78 0.48 14.94
C ILE A 15 13.16 -0.11 15.28
N GLY A 16 14.14 0.04 14.38
CA GLY A 16 15.52 -0.39 14.60
C GLY A 16 15.76 -1.90 14.47
N ALA A 17 14.86 -2.62 13.79
CA ALA A 17 15.04 -4.05 13.53
C ALA A 17 16.11 -4.26 12.45
N GLU A 18 17.06 -5.16 12.74
CA GLU A 18 18.21 -5.45 11.85
C GLU A 18 18.05 -6.73 11.02
N THR A 19 17.04 -7.55 11.32
CA THR A 19 16.71 -8.76 10.55
C THR A 19 15.24 -8.80 10.15
N HIS A 20 14.91 -9.60 9.14
CA HIS A 20 13.55 -9.75 8.63
C HIS A 20 12.61 -10.28 9.71
N GLU A 21 13.04 -11.29 10.47
CA GLU A 21 12.25 -11.91 11.54
C GLU A 21 12.03 -10.93 12.71
N ALA A 22 13.05 -10.15 13.07
CA ALA A 22 12.93 -9.13 14.11
C ALA A 22 11.98 -8.01 13.69
N LEU A 23 12.01 -7.61 12.41
CA LEU A 23 11.10 -6.63 11.84
C LEU A 23 9.67 -7.15 11.87
N GLU A 24 9.41 -8.36 11.37
CA GLU A 24 8.08 -8.96 11.35
C GLU A 24 7.49 -9.05 12.78
N ALA A 25 8.28 -9.54 13.74
CA ALA A 25 7.84 -9.69 15.13
C ALA A 25 7.47 -8.35 15.78
N ALA A 26 8.19 -7.27 15.44
CA ALA A 26 7.98 -5.95 16.02
C ALA A 26 6.92 -5.11 15.26
N GLU A 27 6.73 -5.34 13.96
CA GLU A 27 5.70 -4.70 13.13
C GLU A 27 4.28 -5.11 13.56
N HIS A 28 4.06 -6.40 13.81
CA HIS A 28 2.74 -6.96 14.14
C HIS A 28 1.98 -6.25 15.27
N PRO A 29 2.56 -6.04 16.48
CA PRO A 29 1.85 -5.36 17.56
C PRO A 29 1.53 -3.89 17.25
N VAL A 30 2.41 -3.21 16.50
CA VAL A 30 2.22 -1.81 16.09
C VAL A 30 1.08 -1.70 15.09
N LEU A 31 1.07 -2.57 14.06
CA LEU A 31 0.00 -2.65 13.09
C LEU A 31 -1.35 -3.00 13.73
N ALA A 32 -1.36 -3.88 14.74
CA ALA A 32 -2.57 -4.26 15.45
C ALA A 32 -3.27 -3.07 16.12
N ILE A 33 -2.50 -2.14 16.72
CA ILE A 33 -3.04 -0.91 17.31
C ILE A 33 -3.68 -0.04 16.23
N ARG A 34 -2.99 0.19 15.10
CA ARG A 34 -3.51 0.99 13.98
C ARG A 34 -4.76 0.39 13.36
N LEU A 35 -4.85 -0.93 13.30
CA LEU A 35 -6.04 -1.64 12.83
C LEU A 35 -7.23 -1.47 13.79
N LEU A 36 -6.99 -1.44 15.10
CA LEU A 36 -8.05 -1.16 16.09
C LEU A 36 -8.56 0.28 15.97
N GLU A 37 -7.67 1.25 15.77
CA GLU A 37 -8.05 2.65 15.49
C GLU A 37 -8.93 2.74 14.25
N LEU A 38 -8.51 2.10 13.16
CA LEU A 38 -9.25 2.08 11.90
C LEU A 38 -10.65 1.46 12.05
N ARG A 39 -10.76 0.35 12.79
CA ARG A 39 -12.06 -0.29 13.09
C ARG A 39 -12.95 0.55 13.99
N SER A 40 -12.36 1.44 14.79
CA SER A 40 -13.07 2.35 15.69
C SER A 40 -13.46 3.67 15.01
N GLY A 41 -13.21 3.81 13.71
CA GLY A 41 -13.50 5.04 12.96
C GLY A 41 -12.50 6.16 13.18
N LEU A 42 -11.32 5.87 13.75
CA LEU A 42 -10.24 6.85 13.95
C LEU A 42 -9.23 6.85 12.77
N GLY A 43 -9.50 6.08 11.72
CA GLY A 43 -8.69 6.06 10.50
C GLY A 43 -9.03 7.20 9.53
N PRO A 44 -8.35 7.23 8.37
CA PRO A 44 -8.66 8.17 7.29
C PRO A 44 -10.12 8.06 6.81
N GLU A 45 -10.69 9.19 6.42
CA GLU A 45 -12.05 9.25 5.87
C GLU A 45 -12.15 8.53 4.51
N PRO A 46 -13.20 7.73 4.28
CA PRO A 46 -13.27 6.87 3.11
C PRO A 46 -13.74 7.59 1.84
N THR A 47 -12.81 8.17 1.09
CA THR A 47 -13.08 8.77 -0.24
C THR A 47 -12.97 7.77 -1.40
N PHE A 48 -12.37 6.60 -1.17
CA PHE A 48 -12.16 5.54 -2.18
C PHE A 48 -11.42 6.01 -3.45
N ASP A 49 -10.50 6.96 -3.28
CA ASP A 49 -9.54 7.38 -4.30
C ASP A 49 -8.11 6.90 -3.95
N THR A 50 -7.14 7.26 -4.77
CA THR A 50 -5.72 6.95 -4.53
C THR A 50 -5.20 7.58 -3.24
N ALA A 51 -5.63 8.80 -2.91
CA ALA A 51 -5.19 9.50 -1.72
C ALA A 51 -5.69 8.78 -0.45
N HIS A 52 -6.91 8.24 -0.48
CA HIS A 52 -7.42 7.39 0.60
C HIS A 52 -6.63 6.10 0.74
N LEU A 53 -6.26 5.42 -0.35
CA LEU A 53 -5.40 4.23 -0.28
C LEU A 53 -4.02 4.54 0.33
N GLN A 54 -3.40 5.66 -0.08
CA GLN A 54 -2.14 6.13 0.48
C GLN A 54 -2.29 6.50 1.96
N ALA A 55 -3.38 7.17 2.34
CA ALA A 55 -3.68 7.52 3.72
C ALA A 55 -3.89 6.27 4.59
N LEU A 56 -4.56 5.25 4.07
CA LEU A 56 -4.72 3.95 4.75
C LEU A 56 -3.36 3.28 4.98
N HIS A 57 -2.53 3.19 3.94
CA HIS A 57 -1.19 2.62 4.08
C HIS A 57 -0.34 3.43 5.07
N LYS A 58 -0.41 4.76 5.03
CA LYS A 58 0.25 5.63 5.99
C LYS A 58 -0.23 5.33 7.41
N HIS A 59 -1.54 5.32 7.64
CA HIS A 59 -2.13 5.06 8.95
C HIS A 59 -1.66 3.75 9.55
N LEU A 60 -1.61 2.69 8.73
CA LEU A 60 -1.21 1.35 9.15
C LEU A 60 0.30 1.23 9.45
N PHE A 61 1.16 1.90 8.69
CA PHE A 61 2.61 1.65 8.70
C PHE A 61 3.48 2.85 9.11
N GLN A 62 2.91 4.01 9.44
CA GLN A 62 3.66 5.24 9.77
C GLN A 62 4.67 5.11 10.90
N ASP A 63 4.43 4.17 11.83
CA ASP A 63 5.30 3.92 12.97
C ASP A 63 6.45 2.97 12.62
N VAL A 64 6.37 2.26 11.49
CA VAL A 64 7.33 1.24 11.07
C VAL A 64 8.17 1.69 9.88
N PHE A 65 7.57 2.35 8.88
CA PHE A 65 8.26 2.74 7.65
C PHE A 65 8.23 4.25 7.44
N GLU A 66 9.36 4.84 7.04
CA GLU A 66 9.43 6.27 6.68
C GLU A 66 8.60 6.60 5.44
N TRP A 67 8.51 5.65 4.51
CA TRP A 67 7.80 5.75 3.24
C TRP A 67 6.32 5.32 3.34
N ALA A 68 5.76 5.25 4.56
CA ALA A 68 4.37 4.85 4.74
C ALA A 68 3.41 5.82 4.04
N GLY A 69 2.70 5.31 3.03
CA GLY A 69 1.77 6.07 2.18
C GLY A 69 2.33 6.42 0.81
N GLU A 70 3.57 6.06 0.52
CA GLU A 70 4.22 6.36 -0.75
C GLU A 70 4.01 5.24 -1.79
N LEU A 71 3.88 5.63 -3.05
CA LEU A 71 3.80 4.67 -4.16
C LEU A 71 5.21 4.28 -4.62
N ARG A 72 5.44 2.98 -4.77
CA ARG A 72 6.78 2.44 -5.01
C ARG A 72 7.47 2.91 -6.28
N HIS A 73 6.77 3.40 -7.31
CA HIS A 73 7.42 3.90 -8.53
C HIS A 73 7.90 5.34 -8.40
N HIS A 74 7.41 6.11 -7.44
CA HIS A 74 7.92 7.44 -7.17
C HIS A 74 9.21 7.38 -6.33
N PRO A 75 10.22 8.22 -6.61
CA PRO A 75 11.38 8.35 -5.75
C PRO A 75 10.98 8.82 -4.34
N PHE A 76 11.36 8.06 -3.33
CA PHE A 76 11.27 8.44 -1.92
C PHE A 76 12.64 8.81 -1.37
N THR A 77 12.71 9.87 -0.56
CA THR A 77 13.94 10.30 0.12
C THR A 77 13.82 9.98 1.61
N PHE A 78 14.72 9.14 2.12
CA PHE A 78 14.83 8.82 3.55
C PHE A 78 15.42 9.99 4.33
N ALA A 79 15.25 9.97 5.66
CA ALA A 79 15.79 10.97 6.57
C ALA A 79 17.33 11.09 6.52
N ASP A 80 18.03 10.02 6.13
CA ASP A 80 19.48 10.02 5.94
C ASP A 80 19.93 10.62 4.59
N GLY A 81 19.00 11.16 3.80
CA GLY A 81 19.25 11.80 2.51
C GLY A 81 19.32 10.83 1.32
N THR A 82 19.22 9.53 1.56
CA THR A 82 19.28 8.53 0.50
C THR A 82 17.94 8.36 -0.21
N GLN A 83 17.95 7.94 -1.48
CA GLN A 83 16.73 7.77 -2.27
C GLN A 83 16.52 6.32 -2.74
N ALA A 84 15.26 5.89 -2.73
CA ALA A 84 14.81 4.61 -3.28
C ALA A 84 13.55 4.75 -4.14
N SER A 85 13.44 3.89 -5.15
CA SER A 85 12.25 3.68 -5.97
C SER A 85 12.31 2.23 -6.48
N MET A 86 11.16 1.59 -6.59
CA MET A 86 10.99 0.21 -7.06
C MET A 86 9.85 0.16 -8.09
N PRO A 87 10.08 0.63 -9.33
CA PRO A 87 9.05 0.70 -10.37
C PRO A 87 8.64 -0.67 -10.89
N ALA A 88 9.49 -1.70 -10.77
CA ALA A 88 9.19 -3.08 -11.15
C ALA A 88 9.27 -4.01 -9.93
N MET A 89 8.30 -4.91 -9.80
CA MET A 89 8.34 -6.02 -8.85
C MET A 89 7.93 -7.30 -9.59
N HIS A 90 8.78 -8.32 -9.49
CA HIS A 90 8.55 -9.61 -10.14
C HIS A 90 7.95 -10.60 -9.15
N LYS A 91 6.87 -11.25 -9.54
CA LYS A 91 6.26 -12.29 -8.71
C LYS A 91 6.93 -13.63 -9.02
N ILE A 92 7.45 -14.30 -8.00
CA ILE A 92 8.01 -15.64 -8.17
C ILE A 92 6.91 -16.59 -8.67
N GLY A 93 7.13 -17.19 -9.84
CA GLY A 93 6.20 -18.17 -10.44
C GLY A 93 4.87 -17.59 -10.93
N GLY A 94 4.76 -16.28 -11.18
CA GLY A 94 3.52 -15.66 -11.62
C GLY A 94 3.73 -14.50 -12.60
N LYS A 95 2.62 -13.86 -13.01
CA LYS A 95 2.66 -12.62 -13.78
C LYS A 95 3.22 -11.50 -12.91
N ASP A 96 4.08 -10.67 -13.51
CA ASP A 96 4.63 -9.47 -12.90
C ASP A 96 3.53 -8.49 -12.44
N PHE A 97 3.87 -7.68 -11.44
CA PHE A 97 3.05 -6.56 -11.03
C PHE A 97 3.17 -5.40 -12.04
N ALA A 98 2.23 -4.44 -11.98
CA ALA A 98 2.25 -3.23 -12.81
C ALA A 98 3.61 -2.51 -12.73
N ILE A 99 4.17 -2.07 -13.86
CA ILE A 99 5.49 -1.45 -13.92
C ILE A 99 5.40 0.06 -14.12
N GLY A 100 6.07 0.82 -13.24
CA GLY A 100 6.17 2.28 -13.34
C GLY A 100 4.80 2.96 -13.45
N ASN A 101 4.57 3.70 -14.53
CA ASN A 101 3.32 4.44 -14.77
C ASN A 101 2.10 3.55 -15.01
N GLU A 102 2.26 2.23 -15.16
CA GLU A 102 1.12 1.29 -15.12
C GLU A 102 0.43 1.29 -13.76
N ILE A 103 1.15 1.61 -12.68
CA ILE A 103 0.60 1.72 -11.32
C ILE A 103 -0.42 2.86 -11.29
N ASP A 104 -0.03 4.05 -11.75
CA ASP A 104 -0.94 5.22 -11.81
C ASP A 104 -2.13 4.96 -12.73
N ARG A 105 -1.90 4.36 -13.91
CA ARG A 105 -2.98 4.01 -14.84
C ARG A 105 -3.97 3.03 -14.21
N GLY A 106 -3.48 1.99 -13.54
CA GLY A 106 -4.29 1.00 -12.86
C GLY A 106 -5.10 1.59 -11.69
N LEU A 107 -4.47 2.43 -10.87
CA LEU A 107 -5.14 3.14 -9.78
C LEU A 107 -6.23 4.07 -10.33
N ASN A 108 -5.91 4.94 -11.29
CA ASN A 108 -6.89 5.86 -11.87
C ASN A 108 -8.06 5.12 -12.52
N SER A 109 -7.80 4.02 -13.24
CA SER A 109 -8.84 3.16 -13.81
C SER A 109 -9.73 2.55 -12.73
N LEU A 110 -9.15 2.02 -11.65
CA LEU A 110 -9.89 1.40 -10.55
C LEU A 110 -10.78 2.42 -9.84
N MET A 111 -10.24 3.58 -9.49
CA MET A 111 -10.98 4.60 -8.74
C MET A 111 -12.14 5.16 -9.58
N SER A 112 -11.91 5.40 -10.89
CA SER A 112 -12.97 5.82 -11.82
C SER A 112 -14.07 4.76 -11.98
N ASP A 113 -13.70 3.47 -12.04
CA ASP A 113 -14.65 2.36 -12.10
C ASP A 113 -15.46 2.21 -10.78
N LEU A 114 -14.88 2.51 -9.63
CA LEU A 114 -15.60 2.55 -8.36
C LEU A 114 -16.57 3.73 -8.31
N GLU A 115 -16.13 4.94 -8.67
CA GLU A 115 -16.97 6.15 -8.66
C GLU A 115 -18.17 6.01 -9.59
N SER A 116 -17.96 5.57 -10.84
CA SER A 116 -19.03 5.38 -11.83
C SER A 116 -20.10 4.36 -11.41
N ARG A 117 -19.77 3.48 -10.44
CA ARG A 117 -20.69 2.47 -9.89
C ARG A 117 -21.16 2.81 -8.48
N ASN A 118 -21.14 4.10 -8.12
CA ASN A 118 -21.55 4.62 -6.81
C ASN A 118 -20.84 3.89 -5.65
N PHE A 119 -19.56 3.61 -5.82
CA PHE A 119 -18.72 2.90 -4.84
C PHE A 119 -19.33 1.55 -4.41
N LEU A 120 -20.05 0.89 -5.33
CA LEU A 120 -20.77 -0.37 -5.09
C LEU A 120 -21.82 -0.30 -3.97
N ARG A 121 -22.26 0.91 -3.59
CA ARG A 121 -23.31 1.11 -2.58
C ARG A 121 -24.70 0.83 -3.16
N GLY A 122 -25.64 0.46 -2.29
CA GLY A 122 -27.04 0.19 -2.65
C GLY A 122 -27.26 -1.15 -3.36
N LEU A 123 -26.25 -2.03 -3.40
CA LEU A 123 -26.36 -3.36 -3.95
C LEU A 123 -26.77 -4.37 -2.87
N ASP A 124 -27.51 -5.41 -3.24
CA ASP A 124 -27.69 -6.56 -2.38
C ASP A 124 -26.38 -7.34 -2.22
N ARG A 125 -26.32 -8.20 -1.19
CA ARG A 125 -25.13 -8.95 -0.82
C ARG A 125 -24.58 -9.82 -1.97
N GLU A 126 -25.45 -10.48 -2.72
CA GLU A 126 -25.02 -11.38 -3.80
C GLU A 126 -24.45 -10.58 -4.97
N THR A 127 -25.12 -9.49 -5.35
CA THR A 127 -24.65 -8.58 -6.41
C THR A 127 -23.33 -7.91 -6.02
N PHE A 128 -23.19 -7.43 -4.79
CA PHE A 128 -21.95 -6.86 -4.28
C PHE A 128 -20.80 -7.87 -4.35
N ALA A 129 -21.00 -9.10 -3.86
CA ALA A 129 -19.97 -10.14 -3.83
C ALA A 129 -19.51 -10.60 -5.22
N ARG A 130 -20.39 -10.52 -6.24
CA ARG A 130 -20.06 -10.91 -7.62
C ARG A 130 -19.36 -9.81 -8.41
N LYS A 131 -19.56 -8.53 -8.07
CA LYS A 131 -18.91 -7.42 -8.77
C LYS A 131 -17.43 -7.33 -8.37
N ARG A 132 -16.56 -7.73 -9.29
CA ARG A 132 -15.14 -7.40 -9.21
C ARG A 132 -14.93 -6.04 -9.87
N PRO A 133 -14.12 -5.14 -9.29
CA PRO A 133 -13.58 -4.03 -10.06
C PRO A 133 -12.81 -4.59 -11.25
N THR A 134 -13.09 -4.09 -12.44
CA THR A 134 -12.42 -4.55 -13.66
C THR A 134 -11.24 -3.62 -13.91
N PRO A 135 -9.98 -4.09 -13.79
CA PRO A 135 -8.87 -3.31 -14.29
C PRO A 135 -9.02 -3.21 -15.81
N SER A 136 -8.98 -1.99 -16.36
CA SER A 136 -8.98 -1.78 -17.81
C SER A 136 -7.81 -2.58 -18.43
N PRO A 137 -8.00 -3.25 -19.58
CA PRO A 137 -6.87 -3.88 -20.26
C PRO A 137 -5.87 -2.78 -20.64
N GLY A 138 -4.65 -2.90 -20.10
CA GLY A 138 -3.52 -2.02 -20.40
C GLY A 138 -2.91 -2.29 -21.76
#